data_AF-A0AAX0J1N8-F1
#
_entry.id   AF-A0AAX0J1N8-F1
#
_cell.length_a   1.000
_cell.length_b   1.000
_cell.length_c   1.000
_cell.angle_alpha   90.00
_cell.angle_beta   90.00
_cell.angle_gamma   90.00
#
_symmetry.space_group_name_H-M   'P 1'
#
loop_
_entity.id
_entity.type
_entity.pdbx_description
1 polymer ?
#
loop_
_entity_poly.entity_id
_entity_poly.type
_entity_poly.pdbx_seq_one_letter_code
_entity_poly.pdbx_strand_id
1 'polypeptide(L)'
;MGRKFPQDFKERAVRLTDEHRKAHDCSAWQAATVVGERLGVSLHTIRGWMQKSLEKTPPGDDLPFEVREEMQQLRSENLELRRANEILKAASAFFARELDHPGR
;
A
#
# COMPACT_ATOMS: atom_id res chain seq x y z
N MET A 1 28.34 -19.36 -11.94
CA MET A 1 27.42 -18.55 -12.78
C MET A 1 26.01 -18.70 -12.24
N GLY A 2 25.36 -17.62 -11.80
CA GLY A 2 23.99 -17.70 -11.28
C GLY A 2 23.01 -18.06 -12.40
N ARG A 3 22.06 -18.97 -12.13
CA ARG A 3 20.95 -19.24 -13.06
C ARG A 3 20.22 -17.91 -13.33
N LYS A 4 20.23 -17.47 -14.58
CA LYS A 4 19.45 -16.31 -15.01
C LYS A 4 18.03 -16.78 -15.27
N PHE A 5 17.11 -16.41 -14.40
CA PHE A 5 15.68 -16.64 -14.61
C PHE A 5 15.10 -15.53 -15.51
N PRO A 6 14.27 -15.88 -16.52
CA PRO A 6 13.52 -14.91 -17.32
C PRO A 6 12.64 -14.02 -16.43
N GLN A 7 12.35 -12.79 -16.88
CA GLN A 7 11.55 -11.84 -16.09
C GLN A 7 10.13 -12.38 -15.82
N ASP A 8 9.47 -12.93 -16.83
CA ASP A 8 8.14 -13.56 -16.70
C ASP A 8 8.12 -14.69 -15.67
N PHE A 9 9.21 -15.44 -15.57
CA PHE A 9 9.31 -16.51 -14.58
C PHE A 9 9.36 -15.95 -13.16
N LYS A 10 10.11 -14.87 -12.95
CA LYS A 10 10.21 -14.21 -11.64
C LYS A 10 8.87 -13.63 -11.22
N GLU A 11 8.16 -12.97 -12.13
CA GLU A 11 6.85 -12.38 -11.86
C GLU A 11 5.82 -13.45 -11.52
N ARG A 12 5.79 -14.56 -12.27
CA ARG A 12 4.94 -15.71 -11.94
C ARG A 12 5.29 -16.31 -10.57
N ALA A 13 6.57 -16.44 -10.24
CA ALA A 13 7.00 -16.96 -8.94
C ALA A 13 6.59 -16.05 -7.77
N VAL A 14 6.72 -14.73 -7.94
CA VAL A 14 6.26 -13.74 -6.95
C VAL A 14 4.75 -13.80 -6.78
N ARG A 15 3.99 -13.82 -7.89
CA ARG A 15 2.52 -13.92 -7.85
C ARG A 15 2.06 -15.20 -7.16
N LEU A 16 2.64 -16.34 -7.51
CA LEU A 16 2.32 -17.63 -6.90
C LEU A 16 2.65 -17.65 -5.39
N THR A 17 3.71 -16.96 -4.98
CA THR A 17 4.08 -16.83 -3.56
C THR A 17 3.06 -15.99 -2.80
N ASP A 18 2.58 -14.88 -3.37
CA ASP A 18 1.53 -14.06 -2.75
C ASP A 18 0.17 -14.77 -2.72
N GLU A 19 -0.20 -15.48 -3.78
CA GLU A 19 -1.39 -16.33 -3.84
C GLU A 19 -1.36 -17.41 -2.74
N HIS A 20 -0.24 -18.13 -2.60
CA HIS A 20 -0.07 -19.14 -1.55
C HIS A 20 -0.15 -18.52 -0.15
N ARG A 21 0.50 -17.37 0.05
CA ARG A 21 0.48 -16.64 1.32
C ARG A 21 -0.95 -16.31 1.74
N LYS A 22 -1.76 -15.79 0.80
CA LYS A 22 -3.17 -15.43 1.02
C LYS A 22 -4.06 -16.66 1.24
N ALA A 23 -3.90 -17.70 0.42
CA ALA A 23 -4.74 -18.90 0.50
C ALA A 23 -4.57 -19.69 1.80
N HIS A 24 -3.39 -19.63 2.41
CA HIS A 24 -3.05 -20.40 3.61
C HIS A 24 -2.85 -19.52 4.86
N ASP A 25 -3.16 -18.22 4.77
CA ASP A 25 -2.93 -17.20 5.80
C ASP A 25 -1.59 -17.38 6.53
N CYS A 26 -0.51 -17.55 5.75
CA CYS A 26 0.81 -17.89 6.27
C CYS A 26 1.82 -16.77 6.01
N SER A 27 2.99 -16.86 6.66
CA SER A 27 4.02 -15.84 6.46
C SER A 27 4.60 -15.89 5.05
N ALA A 28 5.07 -14.74 4.54
CA ALA A 28 5.78 -14.68 3.25
C ALA A 28 7.03 -15.58 3.21
N TRP A 29 7.64 -15.87 4.37
CA TRP A 29 8.75 -16.82 4.47
C TRP A 29 8.29 -18.25 4.20
N GLN A 30 7.23 -18.70 4.87
CA GLN A 30 6.67 -20.04 4.67
C GLN A 30 6.18 -20.24 3.23
N ALA A 31 5.45 -19.25 2.67
CA ALA A 31 5.00 -19.30 1.29
C ALA A 31 6.18 -19.39 0.29
N ALA A 32 7.24 -18.60 0.50
CA ALA A 32 8.42 -18.62 -0.36
C ALA A 32 9.21 -19.93 -0.25
N THR A 33 9.21 -20.59 0.91
CA THR A 33 9.81 -21.93 1.08
C THR A 33 9.07 -22.96 0.24
N VAL A 34 7.74 -23.04 0.38
CA VAL A 34 6.93 -24.03 -0.35
C VAL A 34 6.98 -23.79 -1.87
N VAL A 35 6.84 -22.53 -2.30
CA VAL A 35 6.94 -22.19 -3.74
C VAL A 35 8.34 -22.40 -4.26
N GLY A 36 9.37 -22.13 -3.45
CA GLY A 36 10.77 -22.38 -3.77
C GLY A 36 11.06 -23.85 -4.02
N GLU A 37 10.61 -24.73 -3.12
CA GLU A 37 10.72 -26.19 -3.28
C GLU A 37 10.01 -26.67 -4.55
N ARG A 38 8.80 -26.15 -4.84
CA ARG A 38 8.03 -26.51 -6.02
C ARG A 38 8.68 -26.06 -7.33
N LEU A 39 9.31 -24.89 -7.36
CA LEU A 39 9.94 -24.31 -8.55
C LEU A 39 11.44 -24.65 -8.68
N GLY A 40 12.03 -25.31 -7.69
CA GLY A 40 13.48 -25.57 -7.65
C GLY A 40 14.31 -24.30 -7.49
N VAL A 41 13.77 -23.30 -6.79
CA VAL A 41 14.39 -21.98 -6.56
C VAL A 41 14.56 -21.76 -5.06
N SER A 42 15.70 -21.25 -4.63
CA SER A 42 15.92 -20.93 -3.21
C SER A 42 14.92 -19.88 -2.71
N LEU A 43 14.39 -20.07 -1.50
CA LEU A 43 13.50 -19.11 -0.83
C LEU A 43 14.11 -17.70 -0.79
N HIS A 44 15.42 -17.58 -0.60
CA HIS A 44 16.12 -16.29 -0.57
C HIS A 44 16.07 -15.58 -1.92
N THR A 45 16.10 -16.35 -3.01
CA THR A 45 16.00 -15.81 -4.38
C THR A 45 14.59 -15.30 -4.66
N ILE A 46 13.55 -16.05 -4.27
CA ILE A 46 12.15 -15.63 -4.41
C ILE A 46 11.89 -14.38 -3.59
N ARG A 47 12.34 -14.33 -2.33
CA ARG A 47 12.22 -13.13 -1.48
C ARG A 47 12.91 -11.92 -2.08
N GLY A 48 14.10 -12.09 -2.65
CA GLY A 48 14.79 -11.02 -3.37
C GLY A 48 14.02 -10.51 -4.59
N TRP A 49 13.22 -11.35 -5.25
CA TRP A 49 12.33 -10.91 -6.33
C TRP A 49 11.09 -10.21 -5.81
N MET A 50 10.52 -10.67 -4.69
CA MET A 50 9.41 -9.98 -4.03
C MET A 50 9.81 -8.56 -3.62
N GLN A 51 10.97 -8.39 -2.98
CA GLN A 51 11.46 -7.06 -2.61
C GLN A 51 11.66 -6.15 -3.83
N LYS A 52 12.22 -6.68 -4.91
CA LYS A 52 12.40 -5.91 -6.15
C LYS A 52 11.10 -5.59 -6.89
N SER A 53 10.06 -6.42 -6.74
CA SER A 53 8.75 -6.09 -7.30
C SER A 53 8.12 -4.93 -6.54
N LEU A 54 8.29 -4.88 -5.21
CA LEU A 54 7.86 -3.74 -4.39
C LEU A 54 8.57 -2.44 -4.82
N GLU A 55 9.90 -2.47 -4.98
CA GLU A 55 10.70 -1.30 -5.42
C GLU A 55 10.36 -0.78 -6.84
N LYS A 56 9.93 -1.67 -7.75
CA LYS A 56 9.50 -1.29 -9.10
C LYS A 56 8.12 -0.64 -9.11
N THR A 57 7.38 -0.78 -8.03
CA THR A 57 6.03 -0.25 -7.97
C THR A 57 6.09 1.11 -7.27
N PRO A 58 5.51 2.17 -7.87
CA PRO A 58 5.61 3.53 -7.32
C PRO A 58 5.14 3.56 -5.86
N PRO A 59 5.68 4.45 -5.02
CA PRO A 59 5.36 4.51 -3.58
C PRO A 59 3.84 4.64 -3.39
N GLY A 60 3.23 3.56 -2.89
CA GLY A 60 1.79 3.36 -2.86
C GLY A 60 1.36 1.92 -3.11
N ASP A 61 2.27 1.05 -3.60
CA ASP A 61 1.91 -0.30 -4.06
C ASP A 61 2.30 -1.49 -3.14
N ASP A 62 2.83 -1.27 -1.94
CA ASP A 62 3.23 -2.39 -1.06
C ASP A 62 2.19 -2.74 0.01
N LEU A 63 1.04 -2.08 -0.05
CA LEU A 63 -0.08 -2.36 0.83
C LEU A 63 -0.99 -3.39 0.15
N PRO A 64 -1.56 -4.36 0.92
CA PRO A 64 -2.64 -5.20 0.42
C PRO A 64 -3.69 -4.33 -0.28
N PHE A 65 -4.31 -4.83 -1.37
CA PHE A 65 -5.26 -4.06 -2.18
C PHE A 65 -6.33 -3.36 -1.32
N GLU A 66 -6.87 -4.08 -0.33
CA GLU A 66 -7.84 -3.57 0.65
C GLU A 66 -7.31 -2.35 1.41
N VAL A 67 -6.06 -2.41 1.86
CA VAL A 67 -5.41 -1.32 2.60
C VAL A 67 -5.15 -0.10 1.71
N ARG A 68 -5.01 -0.27 0.39
CA ARG A 68 -4.90 0.87 -0.53
C ARG A 68 -6.22 1.53 -0.85
N GLU A 69 -7.26 0.71 -1.05
CA GLU A 69 -8.61 1.21 -1.28
C GLU A 69 -9.07 2.04 -0.07
N GLU A 70 -8.88 1.50 1.13
CA GLU A 70 -9.13 2.20 2.38
C GLU A 70 -8.30 3.48 2.50
N MET A 71 -7.00 3.44 2.18
CA MET A 71 -6.15 4.64 2.25
C MET A 71 -6.57 5.72 1.24
N GLN A 72 -7.05 5.36 0.05
CA GLN A 72 -7.58 6.32 -0.91
C GLN A 72 -8.89 6.96 -0.43
N GLN A 73 -9.80 6.15 0.11
CA GLN A 73 -11.05 6.64 0.70
C GLN A 73 -10.77 7.59 1.87
N LEU A 74 -9.90 7.19 2.80
CA LEU A 74 -9.48 8.00 3.94
C LEU A 74 -8.79 9.30 3.52
N ARG A 75 -7.99 9.30 2.44
CA ARG A 75 -7.36 10.53 1.93
C ARG A 75 -8.38 11.51 1.35
N SER A 76 -9.36 11.02 0.59
CA SER A 76 -10.44 11.84 0.06
C SER A 76 -11.29 12.44 1.19
N GLU A 77 -11.66 11.61 2.17
CA GLU A 77 -12.40 12.06 3.34
C GLU A 77 -11.60 13.08 4.17
N ASN A 78 -10.29 12.85 4.39
CA ASN A 78 -9.45 13.80 5.11
C ASN A 78 -9.35 15.15 4.39
N LEU A 79 -9.30 15.15 3.05
CA LEU A 79 -9.27 16.38 2.26
C LEU A 79 -10.58 17.16 2.40
N GLU A 80 -11.71 16.46 2.32
CA GLU A 80 -13.03 17.07 2.50
C GLU A 80 -13.21 17.62 3.92
N LEU A 81 -12.82 16.84 4.93
CA LEU A 81 -12.84 17.27 6.33
C LEU A 81 -11.96 18.50 6.55
N ARG A 82 -10.76 18.53 5.98
CA ARG A 82 -9.87 19.72 6.06
C ARG A 82 -10.53 20.93 5.40
N ARG A 83 -11.12 20.76 4.21
CA ARG A 83 -11.81 21.86 3.52
C ARG A 83 -12.99 22.39 4.33
N ALA A 84 -13.82 21.50 4.89
CA ALA A 84 -14.91 21.87 5.77
C ALA A 84 -14.39 22.60 7.02
N ASN A 85 -13.30 22.12 7.61
CA ASN A 85 -12.68 22.73 8.78
C ASN A 85 -12.17 24.15 8.48
N GLU A 86 -11.57 24.38 7.30
CA GLU A 86 -11.15 25.71 6.88
C GLU A 86 -12.33 26.66 6.66
N ILE A 87 -13.44 26.17 6.09
CA ILE A 87 -14.68 26.96 5.97
C ILE A 87 -15.22 27.33 7.36
N LEU A 88 -15.26 26.37 8.28
CA LEU A 88 -15.74 26.58 9.65
C LEU A 88 -14.84 27.54 10.44
N LYS A 89 -13.52 27.44 10.29
CA LYS A 89 -12.57 28.41 10.88
C LYS A 89 -12.78 29.79 10.31
N ALA A 90 -12.93 29.93 8.99
CA ALA A 90 -13.18 31.21 8.34
C ALA A 90 -14.49 31.84 8.81
N ALA A 91 -15.57 31.05 8.90
CA ALA A 91 -16.85 31.48 9.46
C ALA A 91 -16.71 31.88 10.93
N SER A 92 -15.99 31.10 11.73
CA SER A 92 -15.78 31.40 13.15
C SER A 92 -14.99 32.69 13.34
N ALA A 93 -13.96 32.92 12.53
CA ALA A 93 -13.19 34.17 12.53
C ALA A 93 -14.05 35.37 12.08
N PHE A 94 -14.92 35.17 11.09
CA PHE A 94 -15.88 36.19 10.65
C PHE A 94 -16.85 36.58 11.77
N PHE A 95 -17.48 35.59 12.42
CA PHE A 95 -18.42 35.83 13.51
C PHE A 95 -17.74 36.42 14.76
N ALA A 96 -16.54 35.95 15.12
CA ALA A 96 -15.77 36.55 16.21
C ALA A 96 -15.49 38.04 15.97
N ARG A 97 -15.14 38.41 14.73
CA ARG A 97 -14.92 39.80 14.35
C ARG A 97 -16.21 40.65 14.38
N GLU A 98 -17.37 40.08 14.01
CA GLU A 98 -18.66 40.78 14.16
C GLU A 98 -19.04 40.98 15.63
N LEU A 99 -18.76 39.99 16.50
CA LEU A 99 -19.04 40.09 17.94
C LEU A 99 -18.14 41.11 18.65
N ASP A 100 -16.88 41.24 18.23
CA ASP A 100 -15.95 42.26 18.75
C ASP A 100 -16.27 43.69 18.26
N HIS A 101 -17.18 43.82 17.30
CA HIS A 101 -17.68 45.10 16.78
C HIS A 101 -19.22 45.12 16.78
N PRO A 102 -19.87 45.07 17.96
CA PRO A 102 -21.32 45.02 18.02
C PRO A 102 -21.89 46.37 17.55
N GLY A 103 -22.38 46.41 16.32
CA GLY A 103 -23.13 47.54 15.77
C GLY A 103 -22.32 48.53 14.95
N ARG A 104 -22.06 48.18 13.69
CA ARG A 104 -22.25 49.17 12.64
C ARG A 104 -23.74 49.28 12.30
#